data_AF-A0A923V5M2-F1
#
_entry.id   AF-A0A923V5M2-F1
#
_cell.length_a   1.000
_cell.length_b   1.000
_cell.length_c   1.000
_cell.angle_alpha   90.00
_cell.angle_beta   90.00
_cell.angle_gamma   90.00
#
_symmetry.space_group_name_H-M   'P 1'
#
loop_
_entity.id
_entity.type
_entity.pdbx_description
1 polymer ?
#
loop_
_entity_poly.entity_id
_entity_poly.type
_entity_poly.pdbx_seq_one_letter_code
_entity_poly.pdbx_strand_id
1 'polypeptide(L)'
;MKKNLTSCKSLAEQSGLSVSHGMEAVIKAQLIAGIIAAVEESGITHVELAKRSRLPRTAVTGILSGSLQKITIDRVLKLVEAVGLVAEIKLKKAA
;
A
#
# COMPACT_ATOMS: atom_id res chain seq x y z
N MET A 1 28.71 -8.96 -19.32
CA MET A 1 27.41 -9.53 -18.89
C MET A 1 26.71 -8.51 -17.99
N LYS A 2 25.58 -7.93 -18.43
CA LYS A 2 24.80 -6.97 -17.61
C LYS A 2 24.11 -7.76 -16.48
N LYS A 3 24.53 -7.53 -15.23
CA LYS A 3 23.97 -8.19 -14.05
C LYS A 3 22.63 -7.53 -13.68
N ASN A 4 21.61 -7.78 -14.49
CA ASN A 4 20.23 -7.32 -14.23
C ASN A 4 19.58 -8.26 -13.22
N LEU A 5 19.81 -8.03 -11.93
CA LEU A 5 18.92 -8.51 -10.86
C LEU A 5 18.92 -7.52 -9.71
N THR A 6 18.19 -6.41 -9.91
CA THR A 6 17.66 -5.55 -8.84
C THR A 6 16.59 -6.30 -8.06
N SER A 7 16.97 -7.40 -7.40
CA SER A 7 16.10 -8.04 -6.42
C SER A 7 15.81 -7.02 -5.32
N CYS A 8 14.54 -6.89 -4.90
CA CYS A 8 14.14 -5.99 -3.81
C CYS A 8 14.99 -6.20 -2.54
N LYS A 9 15.46 -7.43 -2.32
CA LYS A 9 16.38 -7.76 -1.21
C LYS A 9 17.75 -7.09 -1.38
N SER A 10 18.34 -7.16 -2.56
CA SER A 10 19.64 -6.56 -2.85
C SER A 10 19.59 -5.02 -2.83
N LEU A 11 18.49 -4.42 -3.28
CA LEU A 11 18.27 -2.97 -3.20
C LEU A 11 18.07 -2.49 -1.76
N ALA A 12 17.34 -3.25 -0.94
CA ALA A 12 17.14 -2.90 0.47
C ALA A 12 18.44 -2.95 1.27
N GLU A 13 19.25 -3.99 1.07
CA GLU A 13 20.58 -4.15 1.67
C GLU A 13 21.52 -2.99 1.28
N GLN A 14 21.55 -2.60 0.00
CA GLN A 14 22.39 -1.50 -0.49
C GLN A 14 21.92 -0.11 -0.01
N SER A 15 20.63 0.03 0.29
CA SER A 15 20.03 1.31 0.69
C SER A 15 20.03 1.54 2.21
N GLY A 16 20.58 0.60 2.99
CA GLY A 16 20.56 0.68 4.47
C GLY A 16 19.15 0.63 5.06
N LEU A 17 18.17 0.14 4.29
CA LEU A 17 16.78 0.05 4.74
C LEU A 17 16.61 -1.20 5.60
N SER A 18 15.94 -1.05 6.74
CA SER A 18 15.58 -2.20 7.56
C SER A 18 14.68 -3.16 6.78
N VAL A 19 14.85 -4.46 7.01
CA VAL A 19 13.99 -5.50 6.42
C VAL A 19 12.51 -5.22 6.74
N SER A 20 12.22 -4.68 7.93
CA SER A 20 10.87 -4.26 8.32
C SER A 20 10.29 -3.16 7.45
N HIS A 21 11.06 -2.14 7.07
CA HIS A 21 10.59 -1.10 6.14
C HIS A 21 10.30 -1.66 4.75
N GLY A 22 11.13 -2.59 4.27
CA GLY A 22 10.88 -3.29 3.01
C GLY A 22 9.57 -4.09 3.04
N MET A 23 9.34 -4.86 4.12
CA MET A 23 8.09 -5.59 4.32
C MET A 23 6.88 -4.65 4.37
N GLU A 24 6.96 -3.56 5.13
CA GLU A 24 5.89 -2.56 5.22
C GLU A 24 5.57 -1.94 3.87
N ALA A 25 6.59 -1.60 3.07
CA ALA A 25 6.41 -1.04 1.74
C ALA A 25 5.67 -2.01 0.80
N VAL A 26 6.05 -3.29 0.81
CA VAL A 26 5.38 -4.33 0.01
C VAL A 26 3.93 -4.51 0.44
N ILE A 27 3.66 -4.60 1.74
CA ILE A 27 2.30 -4.76 2.26
C ILE A 27 1.44 -3.54 1.87
N LYS A 28 1.95 -2.32 2.08
CA LYS A 28 1.22 -1.10 1.69
C LYS A 28 0.92 -1.08 0.19
N ALA A 29 1.89 -1.43 -0.66
CA ALA A 29 1.69 -1.47 -2.11
C ALA A 29 0.60 -2.47 -2.52
N GLN A 30 0.59 -3.67 -1.94
CA GLN A 30 -0.43 -4.69 -2.21
C GLN A 30 -1.83 -4.22 -1.79
N LEU A 31 -1.96 -3.65 -0.59
CA LEU A 31 -3.23 -3.11 -0.10
C LEU A 31 -3.74 -1.96 -0.99
N ILE A 32 -2.86 -1.02 -1.35
CA ILE A 32 -3.22 0.13 -2.19
C ILE A 32 -3.66 -0.33 -3.58
N ALA A 33 -2.98 -1.30 -4.18
CA ALA A 33 -3.37 -1.86 -5.46
C ALA A 33 -4.79 -2.47 -5.41
N GLY A 34 -5.11 -3.21 -4.35
CA GLY A 34 -6.45 -3.75 -4.13
C GLY A 34 -7.51 -2.66 -3.93
N ILE A 35 -7.18 -1.59 -3.19
CA ILE A 35 -8.07 -0.43 -3.02
C ILE A 35 -8.35 0.24 -4.36
N ILE A 36 -7.32 0.48 -5.19
CA ILE A 36 -7.47 1.13 -6.50
C ILE A 36 -8.42 0.31 -7.39
N ALA A 37 -8.21 -1.00 -7.50
CA ALA A 37 -9.08 -1.88 -8.27
C ALA A 37 -10.53 -1.83 -7.79
N ALA A 38 -10.76 -1.92 -6.47
CA ALA A 38 -12.11 -1.84 -5.91
C ALA A 38 -12.78 -0.48 -6.15
N VAL A 39 -12.03 0.62 -6.11
CA VAL A 39 -12.54 1.97 -6.42
C VAL A 39 -12.94 2.09 -7.88
N GLU A 40 -12.13 1.55 -8.80
CA GLU A 40 -12.42 1.52 -10.24
C GLU A 40 -13.67 0.69 -10.56
N GLU A 41 -13.80 -0.50 -9.96
CA GLU A 41 -14.96 -1.39 -10.15
C GLU A 41 -16.26 -0.82 -9.60
N SER A 42 -16.20 -0.11 -8.46
CA SER A 42 -17.38 0.43 -7.77
C SER A 42 -17.76 1.86 -8.17
N GLY A 43 -16.92 2.57 -8.94
CA GLY A 43 -17.15 3.94 -9.34
C GLY A 43 -17.18 4.96 -8.18
N ILE A 44 -16.58 4.62 -7.04
CA ILE A 44 -16.57 5.49 -5.84
C ILE A 44 -15.68 6.71 -6.09
N THR A 45 -16.22 7.92 -5.87
CA THR A 45 -15.40 9.14 -5.98
C THR A 45 -14.43 9.27 -4.80
N HIS A 46 -13.32 9.99 -5.01
CA HIS A 46 -12.37 10.28 -3.92
C HIS A 46 -13.02 11.06 -2.75
N VAL A 47 -14.08 11.84 -3.00
CA VAL A 47 -14.80 12.57 -1.92
C VAL A 47 -15.54 11.57 -1.05
N GLU A 48 -16.24 10.64 -1.69
CA GLU A 48 -17.04 9.63 -1.01
C GLU A 48 -16.15 8.67 -0.22
N LEU A 49 -15.05 8.22 -0.80
CA LEU A 49 -14.08 7.37 -0.11
C LEU A 49 -13.46 8.07 1.12
N ALA A 50 -13.18 9.37 1.02
CA ALA A 50 -12.69 10.16 2.15
C ALA A 50 -13.70 10.23 3.31
N LYS A 51 -15.01 10.37 3.00
CA LYS A 51 -16.08 10.34 4.00
C LYS A 51 -16.15 8.98 4.70
N ARG A 52 -16.18 7.89 3.92
CA ARG A 52 -16.26 6.51 4.45
C ARG A 52 -15.07 6.14 5.34
N SER A 53 -13.87 6.48 4.90
CA SER A 53 -12.62 6.18 5.63
C SER A 53 -12.32 7.14 6.78
N ARG A 54 -13.07 8.23 6.92
CA ARG A 54 -12.81 9.32 7.88
C ARG A 54 -11.40 9.90 7.73
N LEU A 55 -10.90 9.97 6.49
CA LEU A 55 -9.60 10.54 6.16
C LEU A 55 -9.75 11.87 5.40
N PRO A 56 -8.81 12.81 5.53
CA PRO A 56 -8.76 13.99 4.68
C PRO A 56 -8.66 13.60 3.19
N ARG A 57 -9.41 14.29 2.33
CA ARG A 57 -9.40 14.07 0.87
C ARG A 57 -8.00 14.10 0.27
N THR A 58 -7.13 14.99 0.74
CA THR A 58 -5.73 15.10 0.27
C THR A 58 -4.94 13.82 0.52
N ALA A 59 -5.18 13.15 1.64
CA ALA A 59 -4.53 11.89 1.95
C ALA A 59 -5.10 10.74 1.11
N VAL A 60 -6.41 10.71 0.88
CA VAL A 60 -7.03 9.72 -0.02
C VAL A 60 -6.45 9.85 -1.42
N THR A 61 -6.39 11.08 -1.96
CA THR A 61 -5.79 11.30 -3.28
C THR A 61 -4.32 10.88 -3.33
N GLY A 62 -3.52 11.21 -2.30
CA GLY A 62 -2.12 10.79 -2.25
C GLY A 62 -1.94 9.27 -2.20
N ILE A 63 -2.82 8.56 -1.48
CA ILE A 63 -2.80 7.09 -1.43
C ILE A 63 -3.21 6.49 -2.77
N LEU A 64 -4.30 6.96 -3.38
CA LEU A 64 -4.79 6.47 -4.67
C LEU A 64 -3.85 6.80 -5.83
N SER A 65 -3.03 7.85 -5.71
CA SER A 65 -1.96 8.12 -6.67
C SER A 65 -0.71 7.23 -6.47
N GLY A 66 -0.76 6.26 -5.56
CA GLY A 66 0.33 5.31 -5.30
C GLY A 66 1.41 5.82 -4.34
N SER A 67 1.17 6.91 -3.59
CA SER A 67 2.17 7.42 -2.64
C SER A 67 2.28 6.52 -1.41
N LEU A 68 3.50 6.08 -1.12
CA LEU A 68 3.85 5.37 0.12
C LEU A 68 4.48 6.30 1.17
N GLN A 69 4.79 7.55 0.81
CA GLN A 69 5.52 8.47 1.68
C GLN A 69 4.63 9.00 2.80
N LYS A 70 5.09 8.85 4.05
CA LYS A 70 4.39 9.31 5.27
C LYS A 70 2.97 8.74 5.41
N ILE A 71 2.66 7.65 4.69
CA ILE A 71 1.42 6.90 4.82
C ILE A 71 1.65 5.74 5.79
N THR A 72 0.92 5.76 6.89
CA THR A 72 0.91 4.67 7.87
C THR A 72 -0.01 3.54 7.40
N ILE A 73 0.27 2.31 7.84
CA ILE A 73 -0.55 1.15 7.52
C ILE A 73 -2.00 1.31 7.98
N ASP A 74 -2.24 1.93 9.15
CA ASP A 74 -3.57 2.22 9.68
C ASP A 74 -4.44 3.02 8.69
N ARG A 75 -3.85 4.02 8.01
CA ARG A 75 -4.58 4.82 7.02
C ARG A 75 -4.96 4.01 5.79
N VAL A 76 -4.09 3.07 5.39
CA VAL A 76 -4.39 2.16 4.27
C VAL A 76 -5.50 1.20 4.68
N LEU A 77 -5.46 0.63 5.89
CA LEU A 77 -6.49 -0.28 6.39
C LEU A 77 -7.87 0.38 6.52
N LYS A 78 -7.94 1.66 6.91
CA LYS A 78 -9.20 2.42 6.87
C LYS A 78 -9.79 2.56 5.47
N LEU A 79 -8.94 2.59 4.43
CA LEU A 79 -9.41 2.59 3.05
C LEU A 79 -9.85 1.20 2.61
N VAL A 80 -9.16 0.13 3.02
CA VAL A 80 -9.59 -1.26 2.81
C VAL A 80 -11.00 -1.48 3.35
N GLU A 81 -11.25 -1.09 4.60
CA GLU A 81 -12.59 -1.13 5.22
C GLU A 81 -13.61 -0.30 4.42
N ALA A 82 -13.24 0.93 4.02
CA ALA A 82 -14.15 1.84 3.33
C ALA A 82 -14.57 1.38 1.92
N VAL A 83 -13.77 0.54 1.27
CA VAL A 83 -14.13 -0.12 -0.01
C VAL A 83 -14.79 -1.48 0.18
N GLY A 84 -15.02 -1.92 1.41
CA GLY A 84 -15.67 -3.20 1.72
C GLY A 84 -14.77 -4.43 1.56
N LEU A 85 -13.46 -4.25 1.57
CA LEU A 85 -12.49 -5.35 1.51
C LEU A 85 -12.04 -5.78 2.91
N VAL A 86 -11.45 -6.96 3.00
CA VAL A 86 -10.78 -7.48 4.20
C VAL A 86 -9.34 -7.84 3.82
N ALA A 87 -8.37 -7.38 4.61
CA ALA A 87 -6.97 -7.71 4.41
C ALA A 87 -6.62 -9.06 5.04
N GLU A 88 -6.11 -10.00 4.24
CA GLU A 88 -5.56 -11.27 4.73
C GLU A 88 -4.02 -11.23 4.74
N ILE A 89 -3.41 -11.61 5.86
CA ILE A 89 -1.96 -11.66 6.01
C ILE A 89 -1.52 -13.12 6.13
N LYS A 90 -0.61 -13.56 5.25
CA LYS A 90 0.03 -14.87 5.31
C LYS A 90 1.49 -14.72 5.71
N LEU A 91 1.91 -15.44 6.75
CA LEU A 91 3.29 -15.46 7.22
C LEU A 91 4.05 -16.63 6.58
N LYS A 92 5.33 -16.41 6.28
CA LYS A 92 6.26 -17.45 5.82
C LYS A 92 7.58 -17.32 6.57
N LYS A 93 8.31 -18.44 6.70
CA LYS A 93 9.66 -18.41 7.28
C LYS A 93 10.58 -17.57 6.39
N ALA A 94 11.39 -16.72 7.02
CA ALA A 94 12.51 -16.06 6.35
C ALA A 94 13.52 -17.15 5.96
N ALA A 95 13.92 -17.17 4.69
CA ALA A 95 14.93 -18.08 4.15
C ALA A 95 16.33 -17.49 4.28
#